data_AF-A0A803PII0-F1
#
_entry.id   AF-A0A803PII0-F1
#
_cell.length_a   1.000
_cell.length_b   1.000
_cell.length_c   1.000
_cell.angle_alpha   90.00
_cell.angle_beta   90.00
_cell.angle_gamma   90.00
#
_symmetry.space_group_name_H-M   'P 1'
#
loop_
_entity.id
_entity.type
_entity.pdbx_description
1 polymer ?
#
loop_
_entity_poly.entity_id
_entity_poly.type
_entity_poly.pdbx_seq_one_letter_code
_entity_poly.pdbx_strand_id
1 'polypeptide(L)'
;MFSIPSEIYDCTKVLRCRYDATIEAHTPIGYYVAYVEWGNKEEVDPDNIRPIQEGAVNALVEAEKVAEATKQAIKRKIAQAASVDFQSRTLPAKLRIEPDDPEDVKATKRKKIHAFKSKMRFEQLEVTQNKRQNAWQQFQTTKGKTKKVGFFSGRKRESIFKSPDDPFGKVGVTGSGKGLTDFQKREKHLHLKGGSGESDEQ
;
A
#
# COMPACT_ATOMS: atom_id res chain seq x y z
N MET A 1 52.12 -32.65 5.45
CA MET A 1 50.88 -32.39 6.20
C MET A 1 49.99 -31.57 5.29
N PHE A 2 49.01 -32.19 4.64
CA PHE A 2 48.03 -31.47 3.83
C PHE A 2 46.91 -31.01 4.77
N SER A 3 46.74 -29.68 4.89
CA SER A 3 45.68 -29.09 5.69
C SER A 3 44.37 -29.28 4.96
N ILE A 4 43.41 -29.97 5.58
CA ILE A 4 42.07 -30.19 5.01
C ILE A 4 41.34 -28.84 5.06
N PRO A 5 40.96 -28.23 3.92
CA PRO A 5 40.10 -27.05 3.94
C PRO A 5 38.73 -27.47 4.48
N SER A 6 38.24 -26.72 5.46
CA SER A 6 36.92 -26.91 6.09
C SER A 6 35.78 -26.45 5.17
N GLU A 7 35.79 -26.93 3.93
CA GLU A 7 34.78 -26.62 2.92
C GLU A 7 33.62 -27.62 3.03
N ILE A 8 32.41 -27.17 2.68
CA ILE A 8 31.23 -28.02 2.62
C ILE A 8 31.17 -28.64 1.23
N TYR A 9 31.01 -29.96 1.18
CA TYR A 9 30.98 -30.76 -0.04
C TYR A 9 29.61 -31.40 -0.23
N ASP A 10 29.20 -31.50 -1.50
CA ASP A 10 28.01 -32.22 -1.95
C ASP A 10 28.38 -33.71 -2.06
N CYS A 11 27.73 -34.55 -1.25
CA CYS A 11 27.91 -36.00 -1.26
C CYS A 11 26.71 -36.71 -1.91
N THR A 12 26.94 -37.57 -2.90
CA THR A 12 25.89 -38.39 -3.53
C THR A 12 25.80 -39.78 -2.92
N LYS A 13 24.64 -40.12 -2.33
CA LYS A 13 24.34 -41.48 -1.82
C LYS A 13 23.63 -42.35 -2.87
N VAL A 14 23.42 -43.64 -2.56
CA VAL A 14 22.81 -44.72 -3.38
C VAL A 14 21.53 -44.32 -4.15
N LEU A 15 20.78 -43.30 -3.70
CA LEU A 15 19.58 -42.77 -4.36
C LEU A 15 19.80 -41.50 -5.21
N ARG A 16 21.05 -41.11 -5.49
CA ARG A 16 21.42 -39.92 -6.28
C ARG A 16 20.92 -38.59 -5.68
N CYS A 17 20.54 -38.62 -4.40
CA CYS A 17 20.31 -37.43 -3.57
C CYS A 17 21.66 -36.83 -3.15
N ARG A 18 21.74 -35.51 -3.16
CA ARG A 18 22.91 -34.74 -2.71
C ARG A 18 22.69 -34.24 -1.30
N TYR A 19 23.73 -34.34 -0.48
CA TYR A 19 23.71 -33.90 0.90
C TYR A 19 24.99 -33.13 1.24
N ASP A 20 24.83 -32.08 2.03
CA ASP A 20 25.93 -31.27 2.51
C ASP A 20 26.73 -32.03 3.59
N ALA A 21 28.04 -32.15 3.39
CA ALA A 21 28.94 -32.85 4.29
C ALA A 21 30.29 -32.14 4.42
N THR A 22 30.91 -32.24 5.59
CA THR A 22 32.27 -31.74 5.85
C THR A 22 33.26 -32.89 5.94
N ILE A 23 34.41 -32.79 5.26
CA ILE A 23 35.47 -33.81 5.31
C ILE A 23 36.26 -33.66 6.61
N GLU A 24 36.27 -34.70 7.44
CA GLU A 24 37.02 -34.71 8.71
C GLU A 24 38.41 -35.34 8.58
N ALA A 25 38.55 -36.39 7.75
CA ALA A 25 39.81 -37.10 7.59
C ALA A 25 39.94 -37.76 6.21
N HIS A 26 41.18 -37.99 5.78
CA HIS A 26 41.52 -38.77 4.59
C HIS A 26 41.80 -40.22 4.98
N THR A 27 41.09 -41.16 4.39
CA THR A 27 41.41 -42.59 4.50
C THR A 27 42.14 -43.05 3.24
N PRO A 28 42.82 -44.20 3.25
CA PRO A 28 43.50 -44.73 2.05
C PRO A 28 42.54 -45.08 0.90
N ILE A 29 41.25 -45.27 1.20
CA ILE A 29 40.22 -45.71 0.26
C ILE A 29 39.35 -44.52 -0.20
N GLY A 30 39.16 -43.50 0.63
CA GLY A 30 38.36 -42.33 0.29
C GLY A 30 38.43 -41.22 1.34
N TYR A 31 37.27 -40.67 1.69
CA TYR A 31 37.15 -39.57 2.65
C TYR A 31 36.17 -39.92 3.76
N TYR A 32 36.52 -39.54 4.98
CA TYR A 32 35.63 -39.62 6.12
C TYR A 32 34.85 -38.32 6.22
N VAL A 33 33.55 -38.38 5.93
CA VAL A 33 32.66 -37.22 5.87
C VAL A 33 31.65 -37.24 7.01
N ALA A 34 31.34 -36.06 7.54
CA ALA A 34 30.24 -35.84 8.49
C ALA A 34 29.14 -35.04 7.81
N TYR A 35 27.92 -35.58 7.77
CA TYR A 35 26.77 -34.90 7.16
C TYR A 35 26.23 -33.80 8.08
N VAL A 36 26.03 -32.59 7.55
CA VAL A 36 25.66 -31.39 8.34
C VAL A 36 24.29 -31.54 9.00
N GLU A 37 23.31 -32.11 8.31
CA GLU A 37 21.93 -32.20 8.80
C GLU A 37 21.69 -33.39 9.73
N TRP A 38 22.47 -34.48 9.60
CA TRP A 38 22.25 -35.73 10.35
C TRP A 38 23.34 -36.03 11.39
N GLY A 39 24.51 -35.39 11.33
CA GLY A 39 25.62 -35.64 12.23
C GLY A 39 26.25 -37.05 12.12
N ASN A 40 25.75 -37.89 11.22
CA ASN A 40 26.29 -39.20 10.94
C ASN A 40 27.60 -39.09 10.17
N LYS A 41 28.54 -39.98 10.48
CA LYS A 41 29.85 -40.05 9.86
C LYS A 41 29.97 -41.32 9.04
N GLU A 42 30.44 -41.20 7.81
CA GLU A 42 30.49 -42.30 6.85
C GLU A 42 31.75 -42.17 5.99
N GLU A 43 32.33 -43.31 5.61
CA GLU A 43 33.41 -43.34 4.63
C GLU A 43 32.81 -43.35 3.23
N VAL A 44 33.20 -42.38 2.40
CA VAL A 44 32.63 -42.17 1.08
C VAL A 44 33.75 -42.13 0.03
N ASP A 45 33.47 -42.77 -1.11
CA ASP A 45 34.37 -42.77 -2.26
C ASP A 45 34.59 -41.36 -2.83
N PRO A 46 35.80 -41.06 -3.32
CA PRO A 46 36.15 -39.75 -3.87
C PRO A 46 35.24 -39.30 -5.02
N ASP A 47 34.72 -40.23 -5.82
CA ASP A 47 33.84 -39.94 -6.96
C ASP A 47 32.47 -39.36 -6.56
N ASN A 48 32.06 -39.60 -5.31
CA ASN A 48 30.77 -39.15 -4.77
C ASN A 48 30.84 -37.78 -4.09
N ILE A 49 32.02 -37.15 -4.01
CA ILE A 49 32.24 -35.88 -3.32
C ILE A 49 32.51 -34.78 -4.34
N ARG A 50 31.74 -33.69 -4.27
CA ARG A 50 31.91 -32.52 -5.14
C ARG A 50 31.99 -31.24 -4.31
N PRO A 51 32.89 -30.30 -4.61
CA PRO A 51 32.91 -29.02 -3.92
C PRO A 51 31.61 -28.25 -4.22
N ILE A 52 30.94 -27.75 -3.18
CA ILE A 52 29.74 -26.91 -3.34
C ILE A 52 30.21 -25.54 -3.83
N GLN A 53 29.78 -25.12 -5.01
CA GLN A 53 29.98 -23.75 -5.46
C GLN A 53 29.08 -22.82 -4.64
N GLU A 54 29.66 -22.08 -3.70
CA GLU A 54 29.02 -21.10 -2.81
C GLU A 54 28.25 -19.97 -3.53
N GLY A 55 28.20 -19.96 -4.87
CA GLY A 55 27.56 -18.92 -5.68
C GLY A 55 26.04 -19.01 -5.82
N ALA A 56 25.41 -20.17 -5.56
CA ALA A 56 23.97 -20.35 -5.81
C ALA A 56 23.05 -19.96 -4.63
N VAL A 57 23.59 -19.89 -3.41
CA VAL A 57 22.81 -19.71 -2.17
C VAL A 57 22.70 -18.26 -1.67
N ASN A 58 23.47 -17.32 -2.24
CA ASN A 58 23.52 -15.94 -1.74
C ASN A 58 22.47 -15.00 -2.37
N ALA A 59 21.89 -15.34 -3.52
CA ALA A 59 20.93 -14.47 -4.21
C ALA A 59 19.60 -14.29 -3.44
N LEU A 60 19.13 -15.34 -2.76
CA LEU A 60 17.89 -15.28 -1.96
C LEU A 60 18.09 -14.45 -0.69
N VAL A 61 19.23 -14.62 -0.03
CA VAL A 61 19.59 -13.88 1.20
C VAL A 61 19.79 -12.39 0.88
N GLU A 62 20.42 -12.07 -0.25
CA GLU A 62 20.58 -10.68 -0.71
C GLU A 62 19.22 -10.04 -1.06
N ALA A 63 18.35 -10.77 -1.75
CA ALA A 63 17.00 -10.30 -2.07
C ALA A 63 16.17 -10.04 -0.80
N GLU A 64 16.28 -10.90 0.21
CA GLU A 64 15.64 -10.72 1.52
C GLU A 64 16.16 -9.46 2.21
N LYS A 65 17.48 -9.27 2.26
CA LYS A 65 18.11 -8.08 2.85
C LYS A 65 17.68 -6.78 2.17
N VAL A 66 17.54 -6.77 0.84
CA VAL A 66 17.03 -5.61 0.08
C VAL A 66 15.54 -5.37 0.39
N ALA A 67 14.74 -6.43 0.46
CA ALA A 67 13.32 -6.31 0.83
C ALA A 67 13.15 -5.77 2.26
N GLU A 68 13.98 -6.21 3.21
CA GLU A 68 13.97 -5.68 4.57
C GLU A 68 14.42 -4.22 4.62
N ALA A 69 15.47 -3.84 3.90
CA ALA A 69 15.93 -2.46 3.83
C ALA A 69 14.84 -1.52 3.28
N THR A 70 14.12 -1.95 2.24
CA THR A 70 13.01 -1.16 1.68
C THR A 70 11.82 -1.06 2.65
N LYS A 71 11.45 -2.16 3.32
CA LYS A 71 10.43 -2.14 4.38
C LYS A 71 10.79 -1.17 5.51
N GLN A 72 12.04 -1.21 5.98
CA GLN A 72 12.53 -0.31 7.02
C GLN A 72 12.55 1.15 6.55
N ALA A 73 12.98 1.43 5.32
CA ALA A 73 12.97 2.76 4.75
C ALA A 73 11.55 3.33 4.65
N ILE A 74 10.58 2.52 4.23
CA ILE A 74 9.16 2.89 4.19
C ILE A 74 8.65 3.17 5.61
N LYS A 75 8.95 2.31 6.58
CA LYS A 75 8.57 2.51 7.98
C LYS A 75 9.12 3.83 8.54
N ARG A 76 10.39 4.16 8.26
CA ARG A 76 11.02 5.44 8.65
C ARG A 76 10.32 6.63 7.99
N LYS A 77 10.01 6.55 6.69
CA LYS A 77 9.27 7.61 5.98
C LYS A 77 7.87 7.83 6.56
N ILE A 78 7.15 6.75 6.89
CA ILE A 78 5.83 6.84 7.52
C ILE A 78 5.94 7.50 8.91
N ALA A 79 6.93 7.11 9.73
CA ALA A 79 7.15 7.71 11.04
C ALA A 79 7.48 9.21 10.94
N GLN A 80 8.35 9.60 9.98
CA GLN A 80 8.66 11.01 9.73
C GLN A 80 7.43 11.79 9.26
N ALA A 81 6.66 11.27 8.31
CA ALA A 81 5.43 11.90 7.84
C ALA A 81 4.42 12.07 8.99
N ALA A 82 4.21 11.05 9.81
CA ALA A 82 3.33 11.11 10.97
C ALA A 82 3.77 12.18 11.99
N SER A 83 5.08 12.35 12.20
CA SER A 83 5.60 13.40 13.08
C SER A 83 5.38 14.81 12.54
N VAL A 84 5.55 15.02 11.22
CA VAL A 84 5.35 16.31 10.55
C VAL A 84 3.87 16.70 10.54
N ASP A 85 2.98 15.74 10.26
CA ASP A 85 1.53 15.94 10.32
C ASP A 85 1.04 16.28 11.73
N PHE A 86 1.67 15.72 12.77
CA PHE A 86 1.36 16.06 14.15
C PHE A 86 1.79 17.50 14.48
N GLN A 87 3.01 17.90 14.12
CA GLN A 87 3.51 19.25 14.41
C GLN A 87 2.68 20.33 13.70
N SER A 88 2.31 20.12 12.43
CA SER A 88 1.45 21.06 11.69
C SER A 88 0.04 21.19 12.29
N ARG A 89 -0.46 20.17 12.97
CA ARG A 89 -1.77 20.17 13.64
C ARG A 89 -1.77 20.86 15.01
N THR A 90 -0.62 20.98 15.68
CA THR A 90 -0.55 21.66 16.98
C THR A 90 -0.62 23.18 16.83
N LEU A 91 -1.25 23.85 17.81
CA LEU A 91 -1.26 25.32 17.84
C LEU A 91 0.17 25.84 18.04
N PRO A 92 0.63 26.81 17.22
CA PRO A 92 1.96 27.40 17.36
C PRO A 92 2.19 27.95 18.77
N ALA A 93 3.39 27.72 19.32
CA ALA A 93 3.74 28.13 20.68
C ALA A 93 3.50 29.63 20.95
N LYS A 94 3.70 30.49 19.94
CA LYS A 94 3.49 31.95 20.02
C LYS A 94 2.02 32.39 20.15
N LEU A 95 1.07 31.51 19.84
CA LEU A 95 -0.36 31.76 19.96
C LEU A 95 -1.00 31.04 21.15
N ARG A 96 -0.20 30.43 22.04
CA ARG A 96 -0.70 29.89 23.31
C ARG A 96 -1.07 31.04 24.24
N ILE A 97 -2.20 30.87 24.93
CA ILE A 97 -2.72 31.84 25.89
C ILE A 97 -2.21 31.40 27.26
N GLU A 98 -1.41 32.25 27.90
CA GLU A 98 -1.00 32.05 29.29
C GLU A 98 -2.06 32.66 30.22
N PRO A 99 -2.31 32.07 31.40
CA PRO A 99 -3.31 32.56 32.35
C PRO A 99 -3.01 33.96 32.90
N ASP A 100 -1.74 34.39 32.88
CA ASP A 100 -1.28 35.69 33.40
C ASP A 100 -1.40 36.86 32.41
N ASP A 101 -1.76 36.61 31.14
CA ASP A 101 -1.90 37.68 30.13
C ASP A 101 -3.11 38.60 30.42
N PRO A 102 -3.04 39.90 30.07
CA PRO A 102 -4.19 40.82 30.18
C PRO A 102 -5.32 40.41 29.22
N GLU A 103 -6.58 40.64 29.61
CA GLU A 103 -7.77 40.15 28.89
C GLU A 103 -7.82 40.57 27.41
N ASP A 104 -7.31 41.76 27.06
CA ASP A 104 -7.24 42.22 25.67
C ASP A 104 -6.25 41.40 24.81
N VAL A 105 -5.11 41.01 25.37
CA VAL A 105 -4.14 40.11 24.72
C VAL A 105 -4.70 38.70 24.61
N LYS A 106 -5.48 38.24 25.60
CA LYS A 106 -6.19 36.95 25.54
C LYS A 106 -7.24 36.95 24.43
N ALA A 107 -8.05 37.99 24.30
CA ALA A 107 -9.08 38.09 23.27
C ALA A 107 -8.49 38.10 21.85
N THR A 108 -7.41 38.86 21.63
CA THR A 108 -6.70 38.89 20.33
C THR A 108 -6.05 37.55 20.00
N LYS A 109 -5.40 36.87 20.97
CA LYS A 109 -4.86 35.51 20.79
C LYS A 109 -5.97 34.49 20.50
N ARG A 110 -7.11 34.52 21.20
CA ARG A 110 -8.28 33.66 20.95
C ARG A 110 -8.79 33.79 19.51
N LYS A 111 -8.90 35.02 19.00
CA LYS A 111 -9.31 35.30 17.61
C LYS A 111 -8.31 34.72 16.61
N LYS A 112 -7.01 34.86 16.86
CA LYS A 112 -5.93 34.28 16.04
C LYS A 112 -5.93 32.75 16.07
N ILE A 113 -6.15 32.14 17.23
CA ILE A 113 -6.30 30.68 17.38
C ILE A 113 -7.50 30.18 16.57
N HIS A 114 -8.65 30.87 16.65
CA HIS A 114 -9.84 30.50 15.89
C HIS A 114 -9.61 30.58 14.38
N ALA A 115 -8.99 31.67 13.91
CA ALA A 115 -8.63 31.82 12.50
C ALA A 115 -7.66 30.72 12.02
N PHE A 116 -6.66 30.37 12.83
CA PHE A 116 -5.71 29.28 12.54
C PHE A 116 -6.41 27.92 12.48
N LYS A 117 -7.21 27.57 13.50
CA LYS A 117 -7.98 26.32 13.51
C LYS A 117 -8.96 26.22 12.34
N SER A 118 -9.60 27.32 11.98
CA SER A 118 -10.51 27.38 10.84
C SER A 118 -9.77 27.10 9.52
N LYS A 119 -8.64 27.77 9.27
CA LYS A 119 -7.78 27.51 8.09
C LYS A 119 -7.34 26.04 8.01
N MET A 120 -6.87 25.47 9.13
CA MET A 120 -6.48 24.06 9.19
C MET A 120 -7.63 23.09 8.88
N ARG A 121 -8.87 23.43 9.28
CA ARG A 121 -10.05 22.63 8.97
C ARG A 121 -10.36 22.66 7.46
N PHE A 122 -10.24 23.82 6.82
CA PHE A 122 -10.43 23.95 5.38
C PHE A 122 -9.38 23.19 4.59
N GLU A 123 -8.11 23.28 4.98
CA GLU A 123 -7.01 22.54 4.33
C GLU A 123 -7.21 21.01 4.43
N GLN A 124 -7.69 20.50 5.58
CA GLN A 124 -8.03 19.08 5.70
C GLN A 124 -9.17 18.65 4.78
N LEU A 125 -10.20 19.47 4.65
CA LEU A 125 -11.30 19.22 3.72
C LEU A 125 -10.80 19.24 2.27
N GLU A 126 -9.92 20.17 1.91
CA GLU A 126 -9.31 20.25 0.59
C GLU A 126 -8.43 19.02 0.29
N VAL A 127 -7.57 18.61 1.22
CA VAL A 127 -6.74 17.40 1.08
C VAL A 127 -7.62 16.16 0.89
N THR A 128 -8.71 16.01 1.65
CA THR A 128 -9.62 14.86 1.49
C THR A 128 -10.37 14.88 0.16
N GLN A 129 -10.79 16.05 -0.31
CA GLN A 129 -11.39 16.21 -1.64
C GLN A 129 -10.39 15.91 -2.76
N ASN A 130 -9.18 16.46 -2.69
CA ASN A 130 -8.10 16.20 -3.66
C ASN A 130 -7.70 14.73 -3.68
N LYS A 131 -7.59 14.06 -2.53
CA LYS A 131 -7.37 12.61 -2.47
C LYS A 131 -8.47 11.83 -3.19
N ARG A 132 -9.74 12.23 -3.01
CA ARG A 132 -10.88 11.59 -3.69
C ARG A 132 -10.86 11.85 -5.19
N GLN A 133 -10.56 13.06 -5.63
CA GLN A 133 -10.42 13.41 -7.04
C GLN A 133 -9.27 12.65 -7.70
N ASN A 134 -8.10 12.64 -7.09
CA ASN A 134 -6.92 11.90 -7.56
C ASN A 134 -7.20 10.39 -7.62
N ALA A 135 -7.85 9.81 -6.61
CA ALA A 135 -8.26 8.40 -6.63
C ALA A 135 -9.25 8.11 -7.77
N TRP A 136 -10.18 9.02 -8.04
CA TRP A 136 -11.14 8.89 -9.15
C TRP A 136 -10.44 8.95 -10.51
N GLN A 137 -9.50 9.89 -10.69
CA GLN A 137 -8.68 9.97 -11.91
C GLN A 137 -7.84 8.70 -12.10
N GLN A 138 -7.19 8.21 -11.05
CA GLN A 138 -6.42 6.96 -11.09
C GLN A 138 -7.31 5.75 -11.43
N PHE A 139 -8.53 5.70 -10.91
CA PHE A 139 -9.48 4.65 -11.26
C PHE A 139 -9.87 4.69 -12.75
N GLN A 140 -10.07 5.89 -13.31
CA GLN A 140 -10.32 6.07 -14.74
C GLN A 140 -9.11 5.64 -15.60
N THR A 141 -7.89 6.04 -15.24
CA THR A 141 -6.68 5.73 -16.03
C THR A 141 -6.23 4.28 -15.90
N THR A 142 -6.46 3.65 -14.74
CA THR A 142 -6.08 2.25 -14.47
C THR A 142 -6.96 1.27 -15.24
N LYS A 143 -8.23 1.60 -15.49
CA LYS A 143 -9.19 0.75 -16.23
C LYS A 143 -8.81 0.49 -17.70
N GLY A 144 -7.85 1.24 -18.27
CA GLY A 144 -7.47 1.15 -19.68
C GLY A 144 -6.02 0.76 -20.00
N LYS A 145 -5.07 0.83 -19.05
CA LYS A 145 -3.63 0.70 -19.36
C LYS A 145 -2.97 -0.62 -19.01
N THR A 146 -3.55 -1.43 -18.12
CA THR A 146 -2.94 -2.72 -17.75
C THR A 146 -3.67 -3.85 -18.48
N LYS A 147 -3.28 -4.12 -19.74
CA LYS A 147 -3.44 -5.48 -20.29
C LYS A 147 -2.50 -6.39 -19.50
N LYS A 148 -2.93 -6.84 -18.31
CA LYS A 148 -2.29 -7.95 -17.61
C LYS A 148 -2.50 -9.16 -18.51
N VAL A 149 -1.45 -9.55 -19.24
CA VAL A 149 -1.44 -10.76 -20.07
C VAL A 149 -1.74 -11.93 -19.12
N GLY A 150 -2.89 -12.59 -19.31
CA GLY A 150 -3.13 -13.90 -18.69
C GLY A 150 -4.43 -14.15 -17.92
N PHE A 151 -5.44 -13.27 -17.88
CA PHE A 151 -6.67 -13.62 -17.13
C PHE A 151 -8.05 -13.28 -17.73
N PHE A 152 -8.18 -12.62 -18.90
CA PHE A 152 -9.52 -12.38 -19.49
C PHE A 152 -9.49 -12.33 -21.03
N SER A 153 -9.06 -13.40 -21.69
CA SER A 153 -9.24 -13.57 -23.15
C SER A 153 -10.60 -14.19 -23.53
N GLY A 154 -11.54 -14.34 -22.59
CA GLY A 154 -12.91 -14.75 -22.89
C GLY A 154 -13.78 -13.57 -23.33
N ARG A 155 -14.09 -13.51 -24.62
CA ARG A 155 -15.24 -12.82 -25.29
C ARG A 155 -15.77 -11.54 -24.61
N LYS A 156 -15.60 -10.37 -25.26
CA LYS A 156 -16.29 -9.13 -24.90
C LYS A 156 -17.80 -9.39 -24.79
N ARG A 157 -18.34 -9.52 -23.58
CA ARG A 157 -19.77 -9.32 -23.34
C ARG A 157 -20.01 -7.83 -23.56
N GLU A 158 -20.88 -7.51 -24.51
CA GLU A 158 -21.31 -6.13 -24.74
C GLU A 158 -21.76 -5.51 -23.42
N SER A 159 -21.38 -4.24 -23.20
CA SER A 159 -21.56 -3.59 -21.90
C SER A 159 -23.04 -3.61 -21.52
N ILE A 160 -23.33 -3.97 -20.27
CA ILE A 160 -24.68 -3.91 -19.67
C ILE A 160 -25.21 -2.45 -19.66
N PHE A 161 -24.35 -1.47 -19.95
CA PHE A 161 -24.66 -0.05 -20.10
C PHE A 161 -24.45 0.47 -21.53
N LYS A 162 -24.24 -0.41 -22.51
CA LYS A 162 -24.20 -0.01 -23.93
C LYS A 162 -25.62 0.42 -24.30
N SER A 163 -25.79 1.69 -24.65
CA SER A 163 -27.07 2.19 -25.16
C SER A 163 -27.46 1.39 -26.41
N PRO A 164 -28.69 0.85 -26.47
CA PRO A 164 -29.23 0.27 -27.69
C PRO A 164 -29.27 1.32 -28.81
N ASP A 165 -29.05 0.90 -30.06
CA ASP A 165 -29.05 1.79 -31.24
C ASP A 165 -30.47 2.24 -31.67
N ASP A 166 -31.51 1.94 -30.87
CA ASP A 166 -32.90 2.32 -31.11
C ASP A 166 -33.27 3.61 -30.34
N PRO A 167 -33.82 4.66 -30.96
CA PRO A 167 -34.15 5.94 -30.32
C PRO A 167 -35.11 5.87 -29.12
N PHE A 168 -35.82 4.76 -28.94
CA PHE A 168 -36.72 4.49 -27.81
C PHE A 168 -36.14 3.45 -26.83
N GLY A 169 -34.89 3.03 -27.01
CA GLY A 169 -34.20 2.01 -26.23
C GLY A 169 -34.04 2.38 -24.75
N LYS A 170 -34.93 1.85 -23.90
CA LYS A 170 -34.95 2.10 -22.46
C LYS A 170 -33.88 1.24 -21.75
N VAL A 171 -32.81 1.88 -21.25
CA VAL A 171 -31.75 1.23 -20.48
C VAL A 171 -32.24 0.95 -19.04
N GLY A 172 -32.68 -0.28 -18.78
CA GLY A 172 -33.00 -0.78 -17.44
C GLY A 172 -31.90 -1.67 -16.90
N VAL A 173 -31.73 -1.71 -15.58
CA VAL A 173 -30.95 -2.76 -14.91
C VAL A 173 -31.68 -4.09 -15.16
N THR A 174 -31.05 -4.97 -15.95
CA THR A 174 -31.60 -6.29 -16.26
C THR A 174 -31.96 -7.02 -14.97
N GLY A 175 -33.24 -7.32 -14.77
CA GLY A 175 -33.73 -8.19 -13.68
C GLY A 175 -34.63 -7.54 -12.63
N SER A 176 -34.85 -6.22 -12.65
CA SER A 176 -35.88 -5.59 -11.82
C SER A 176 -36.77 -4.74 -12.71
N GLY A 177 -38.00 -5.19 -12.95
CA GLY A 177 -38.99 -4.53 -13.80
C GLY A 177 -39.48 -3.15 -13.31
N LYS A 178 -38.63 -2.40 -12.61
CA LYS A 178 -38.87 -1.03 -12.18
C LYS A 178 -38.13 -0.11 -13.15
N GLY A 179 -38.87 0.51 -14.08
CA GLY A 179 -38.33 1.57 -14.93
C GLY A 179 -37.78 2.73 -14.07
N LEU A 180 -36.82 3.48 -14.61
CA LEU A 180 -36.34 4.74 -14.02
C LEU A 180 -37.56 5.61 -13.73
N THR A 181 -37.87 5.82 -12.46
CA THR A 181 -39.02 6.63 -12.03
C THR A 181 -38.93 8.01 -12.67
N ASP A 182 -40.04 8.49 -13.24
CA ASP A 182 -40.10 9.85 -13.78
C ASP A 182 -39.70 10.85 -12.70
N PHE A 183 -38.62 11.57 -12.97
CA PHE A 183 -38.17 12.66 -12.13
C PHE A 183 -39.27 13.73 -12.17
N GLN A 184 -40.07 13.85 -11.11
CA GLN A 184 -40.89 15.03 -10.91
C GLN A 184 -39.96 16.25 -10.92
N LYS A 185 -40.14 17.11 -11.91
CA LYS A 185 -39.37 18.33 -12.13
C LYS A 185 -39.44 19.15 -10.84
N ARG A 186 -38.29 19.39 -10.19
CA ARG A 186 -38.24 20.18 -8.95
C ARG A 186 -38.89 21.54 -9.21
N GLU A 187 -39.98 21.82 -8.51
CA GLU A 187 -40.59 23.15 -8.52
C GLU A 187 -39.66 24.16 -7.85
N LYS A 188 -39.59 25.36 -8.44
CA LYS A 188 -38.70 26.42 -7.99
C LYS A 188 -39.39 27.13 -6.82
N HIS A 189 -38.74 27.17 -5.65
CA HIS A 189 -39.25 27.95 -4.52
C HIS A 189 -39.32 29.44 -4.89
N LEU A 190 -40.54 29.96 -4.97
CA LEU A 190 -40.81 31.38 -5.15
C LEU A 190 -40.62 32.09 -3.80
N HIS A 191 -39.64 32.98 -3.71
CA HIS A 191 -39.54 33.88 -2.56
C HIS A 191 -40.59 34.98 -2.71
N LEU A 192 -41.70 34.85 -1.98
CA LEU A 192 -42.61 35.96 -1.73
C LEU A 192 -41.87 36.97 -0.83
N LYS A 193 -41.27 37.98 -1.45
CA LYS A 193 -40.83 39.19 -0.75
C LYS A 193 -42.10 39.93 -0.32
N GLY A 194 -42.44 39.81 0.97
CA GLY A 194 -43.50 40.59 1.59
C GLY A 194 -43.23 42.09 1.44
N GLY A 195 -44.11 42.77 0.72
CA GLY A 195 -44.22 44.22 0.70
C GLY A 195 -45.28 44.63 1.71
N SER A 196 -44.83 45.34 2.73
CA SER A 196 -45.60 45.97 3.80
C SER A 196 -46.71 46.86 3.22
N GLY A 197 -47.97 46.49 3.45
CA GLY A 197 -49.12 47.38 3.27
C GLY A 197 -49.43 48.04 4.61
N GLU A 198 -49.09 49.32 4.70
CA GLU A 198 -49.48 50.25 5.75
C GLU A 198 -50.99 50.12 6.05
N SER A 199 -51.33 49.91 7.31
CA SER A 199 -52.68 50.08 7.83
C SER A 199 -52.59 51.26 8.78
N ASP A 200 -53.13 52.41 8.39
CA ASP A 200 -53.39 53.52 9.30
C ASP A 200 -54.77 54.11 8.99
N GLU A 201 -55.60 53.99 10.03
CA GLU A 201 -56.90 54.53 10.41
C GLU A 201 -57.66 55.53 9.51
N GLN A 202 -58.97 55.27 9.42
CA GLN A 202 -60.03 56.28 9.32
C GLN A 202 -61.17 55.91 10.27
#